data_AF-A0A2N8PQ02-F1
#
_entry.id   AF-A0A2N8PQ02-F1
#
_cell.length_a   1.000
_cell.length_b   1.000
_cell.length_c   1.000
_cell.angle_alpha   90.00
_cell.angle_beta   90.00
_cell.angle_gamma   90.00
#
_symmetry.space_group_name_H-M   'P 1'
#
loop_
_entity.id
_entity.type
_entity.pdbx_description
1 polymer ?
#
loop_
_entity_poly.entity_id
_entity_poly.type
_entity_poly.pdbx_seq_one_letter_code
_entity_poly.pdbx_strand_id
1 'polypeptide(L)'
;MNAEVVRQTPVYAGLVKIWTERCATVPGVADPEWQRLVSYRALMEETEMALTALRPHRAPDVLPPRRTLPVPPARYATELTPVHGGLRPLAHP
;
A
#
# COMPACT_ATOMS: atom_id res chain seq x y z
N MET A 1 -8.93 24.38 27.17
CA MET A 1 -9.63 25.61 26.73
C MET A 1 -9.36 26.70 27.74
N ASN A 2 -9.00 27.91 27.31
CA ASN A 2 -8.51 28.97 28.20
C ASN A 2 -9.66 29.56 29.04
N ALA A 3 -9.48 29.67 30.37
CA ALA A 3 -10.57 30.05 31.30
C ALA A 3 -11.11 31.46 31.02
N GLU A 4 -10.26 32.37 30.56
CA GLU A 4 -10.66 33.73 30.23
C GLU A 4 -11.56 33.78 28.97
N VAL A 5 -11.31 32.92 27.98
CA VAL A 5 -12.13 32.82 26.77
C VAL A 5 -13.54 32.31 27.11
N VAL A 6 -13.64 31.37 28.06
CA VAL A 6 -14.92 30.85 28.54
C VAL A 6 -15.73 31.94 29.25
N ARG A 7 -15.07 32.78 30.05
CA ARG A 7 -15.71 33.90 30.76
C ARG A 7 -16.21 34.99 29.80
N GLN A 8 -15.42 35.31 28.77
CA GLN A 8 -15.75 36.34 27.79
C GLN A 8 -16.78 35.88 26.76
N THR A 9 -16.78 34.59 26.39
CA THR A 9 -17.63 34.03 25.32
C THR A 9 -18.31 32.71 25.74
N PRO A 10 -19.18 32.72 26.76
CA PRO A 10 -19.74 31.49 27.33
C PRO A 10 -20.59 30.68 26.34
N VAL A 11 -21.32 31.36 25.43
CA VAL A 11 -22.11 30.69 24.38
C VAL A 11 -21.21 29.97 23.39
N TYR A 12 -20.15 30.63 22.92
CA TYR A 12 -19.16 30.02 22.03
C TYR A 12 -18.50 28.82 22.70
N ALA A 13 -18.14 28.94 23.98
CA ALA A 13 -17.58 27.83 24.74
C ALA A 13 -18.51 26.60 24.81
N GLY A 14 -19.82 26.84 24.98
CA GLY A 14 -20.83 25.77 24.93
C GLY A 14 -20.93 25.11 23.55
N LEU A 15 -20.89 25.89 22.47
CA LEU A 15 -20.93 25.37 21.10
C LEU A 15 -19.68 24.55 20.77
N VAL A 16 -18.48 25.03 21.15
CA VAL A 16 -17.22 24.28 21.00
C VAL A 16 -17.30 22.93 21.70
N LYS A 17 -17.86 22.89 22.91
CA LYS A 17 -18.05 21.63 23.64
C LYS A 17 -18.96 20.67 22.87
N ILE A 18 -20.13 21.13 22.42
CA ILE A 18 -21.08 20.29 21.66
C ILE A 18 -20.49 19.79 20.34
N TRP A 19 -19.75 20.62 19.62
CA TRP A 19 -19.08 20.21 18.38
C TRP A 19 -17.98 19.18 18.64
N THR A 20 -17.17 19.41 19.67
CA THR A 20 -16.10 18.47 20.06
C THR A 20 -16.67 17.11 20.48
N GLU A 21 -17.74 17.10 21.28
CA GLU A 21 -18.44 15.87 21.69
C GLU A 21 -19.00 15.06 20.51
N ARG A 22 -19.30 15.74 19.40
CA ARG A 22 -19.80 15.13 18.17
C ARG A 22 -18.72 14.82 17.15
N CYS A 23 -17.45 14.98 17.52
CA CYS A 23 -16.30 14.89 16.61
C CYS A 23 -16.47 15.78 15.37
N ALA A 24 -17.15 16.91 15.50
CA ALA A 24 -17.32 17.89 14.44
C ALA A 24 -16.15 18.90 14.45
N THR A 25 -15.80 19.40 13.26
CA THR A 25 -14.77 20.43 13.10
C THR A 25 -15.16 21.70 13.85
N VAL A 26 -14.30 22.15 14.76
CA VAL A 26 -14.50 23.39 15.52
C VAL A 26 -13.89 24.56 14.75
N PRO A 27 -14.66 25.61 14.40
CA PRO A 27 -14.13 26.80 13.72
C PRO A 27 -12.94 27.42 14.47
N GLY A 28 -11.87 27.75 13.74
CA GLY A 28 -10.67 28.38 14.31
C GLY A 28 -9.75 27.45 15.09
N VAL A 29 -10.12 26.17 15.26
CA VAL A 29 -9.25 25.14 15.84
C VAL A 29 -8.72 24.26 14.69
N ALA A 30 -7.43 23.93 14.72
CA ALA A 30 -6.86 23.02 13.74
C ALA A 30 -7.49 21.62 13.90
N ASP A 31 -8.11 21.14 12.83
CA ASP A 31 -8.70 19.80 12.79
C ASP A 31 -7.59 18.75 12.61
N PRO A 32 -7.38 17.83 13.57
CA PRO A 32 -6.29 16.86 13.49
C PRO A 32 -6.48 15.86 12.34
N GLU A 33 -7.70 15.51 11.97
CA GLU A 33 -7.95 14.64 10.80
C GLU A 33 -7.63 15.37 9.51
N TRP A 34 -8.03 16.63 9.41
CA TRP A 34 -7.63 17.45 8.26
C TRP A 34 -6.10 17.58 8.17
N GLN A 35 -5.42 17.85 9.28
CA GLN A 35 -3.95 17.93 9.34
C GLN A 35 -3.29 16.61 8.93
N ARG A 36 -3.86 15.46 9.33
CA ARG A 36 -3.40 14.14 8.88
C ARG A 36 -3.55 13.99 7.37
N LEU A 37 -4.73 14.29 6.82
CA LEU A 37 -5.03 14.12 5.40
C LEU A 37 -4.18 14.99 4.47
N VAL A 38 -3.85 16.22 4.88
CA VAL A 38 -3.00 17.12 4.08
C VAL A 38 -1.50 16.90 4.31
N SER A 39 -1.12 16.06 5.27
CA SER A 39 0.28 15.79 5.58
C SER A 39 0.86 14.72 4.65
N TYR A 40 1.87 15.10 3.86
CA TYR A 40 2.62 14.15 3.04
C TYR A 40 3.23 13.01 3.85
N ARG A 41 3.71 13.31 5.06
CA ARG A 41 4.28 12.31 5.95
C ARG A 41 3.25 11.26 6.34
N ALA A 42 2.04 11.68 6.75
CA ALA A 42 0.99 10.76 7.16
C ALA A 42 0.52 9.88 5.98
N LEU A 43 0.42 10.47 4.79
CA LEU A 43 0.14 9.73 3.55
C LEU A 43 1.17 8.61 3.31
N MET A 44 2.46 8.91 3.45
CA MET A 44 3.52 7.94 3.24
C MET A 44 3.47 6.81 4.28
N GLU A 45 3.29 7.14 5.56
CA GLU A 45 3.18 6.17 6.65
C GLU A 45 2.00 5.21 6.45
N GLU A 46 0.82 5.75 6.10
CA GLU A 46 -0.38 4.94 5.86
C GLU A 46 -0.25 4.04 4.62
N THR A 47 0.39 4.56 3.56
CA THR A 47 0.65 3.79 2.34
C THR A 47 1.59 2.63 2.63
N GLU A 48 2.68 2.85 3.35
CA GLU A 48 3.62 1.79 3.72
C GLU A 48 2.95 0.71 4.59
N MET A 49 2.11 1.14 5.53
CA MET A 49 1.37 0.23 6.40
C MET A 49 0.38 -0.63 5.60
N ALA A 50 -0.36 -0.02 4.66
CA ALA A 50 -1.27 -0.74 3.79
C ALA A 50 -0.54 -1.72 2.87
N LEU A 51 0.58 -1.31 2.26
CA LEU A 51 1.40 -2.19 1.43
C LEU A 51 1.96 -3.36 2.24
N THR A 52 2.37 -3.12 3.49
CA THR A 52 2.86 -4.17 4.39
C THR A 52 1.77 -5.19 4.71
N ALA A 53 0.53 -4.75 4.95
CA ALA A 53 -0.60 -5.63 5.18
C ALA A 53 -0.97 -6.45 3.92
N LEU A 54 -0.80 -5.85 2.73
CA LEU A 54 -1.06 -6.50 1.45
C LEU A 54 0.07 -7.39 0.96
N ARG A 55 1.25 -7.37 1.60
CA ARG A 55 2.33 -8.29 1.23
C ARG A 55 1.80 -9.71 1.38
N PRO A 56 1.82 -10.51 0.30
CA PRO A 56 1.45 -11.91 0.38
C PRO A 56 2.21 -12.53 1.54
N HIS A 57 1.51 -13.17 2.48
CA HIS A 57 2.15 -14.01 3.50
C HIS A 57 3.15 -14.87 2.74
N ARG A 58 4.45 -14.64 2.98
CA ARG A 58 5.59 -15.22 2.25
C ARG A 58 5.14 -16.51 1.58
N ALA A 59 4.98 -16.51 0.26
CA ALA A 59 5.00 -17.79 -0.45
C ALA A 59 6.27 -18.48 0.07
N PRO A 60 6.17 -19.68 0.65
CA PRO A 60 7.33 -20.31 1.26
C PRO A 60 8.45 -20.27 0.23
N ASP A 61 9.63 -19.78 0.62
CA ASP A 61 10.81 -19.72 -0.26
C ASP A 61 11.16 -21.13 -0.83
N VAL A 62 10.54 -22.16 -0.25
CA VAL A 62 10.45 -23.52 -0.75
C VAL A 62 9.24 -23.66 -1.67
N LEU A 63 9.48 -23.64 -2.99
CA LEU A 63 8.54 -24.23 -3.93
C LEU A 63 8.21 -25.66 -3.47
N PRO A 64 6.94 -26.10 -3.47
CA PRO A 64 6.63 -27.49 -3.17
C PRO A 64 7.45 -28.40 -4.10
N PRO A 65 7.94 -29.56 -3.61
CA PRO A 65 8.74 -30.47 -4.43
C PRO A 65 8.05 -30.69 -5.77
N ARG A 66 8.77 -30.41 -6.87
CA ARG A 66 8.26 -30.65 -8.22
C ARG A 66 7.86 -32.12 -8.29
N ARG A 67 6.56 -32.37 -8.41
CA ARG A 67 6.04 -33.71 -8.72
C ARG A 67 6.68 -34.11 -10.05
N THR A 68 7.48 -35.16 -10.06
CA THR A 68 7.99 -35.75 -11.30
C THR A 68 6.80 -36.31 -12.06
N LEU A 69 6.31 -35.54 -13.03
CA LEU A 69 5.38 -36.07 -14.01
C LEU A 69 6.15 -37.06 -14.89
N PRO A 70 5.58 -38.24 -15.21
CA PRO A 70 6.21 -39.16 -16.14
C PRO A 70 6.47 -38.41 -17.46
N VAL A 71 7.74 -38.35 -17.86
CA VAL A 71 8.14 -37.79 -19.15
C VAL A 71 7.55 -38.68 -20.24
N PRO A 72 6.69 -38.18 -21.14
CA PRO A 72 6.27 -38.95 -22.30
C PRO A 72 7.51 -39.28 -23.15
N PRO A 73 7.61 -40.48 -23.75
CA PRO A 73 8.77 -40.86 -24.54
C PRO A 73 9.02 -39.82 -25.63
N ALA A 74 10.20 -39.20 -25.59
CA ALA A 74 10.63 -38.19 -26.54
C ALA A 74 10.62 -38.78 -27.94
N ARG A 75 9.64 -38.39 -28.75
CA ARG A 75 9.67 -38.66 -30.20
C ARG A 75 10.03 -37.44 -31.04
N TYR A 76 10.07 -36.25 -30.43
CA TYR A 76 10.49 -35.03 -31.11
C TYR A 76 11.24 -34.15 -30.12
N ALA A 77 12.51 -34.44 -29.89
CA ALA A 77 13.43 -33.50 -29.28
C ALA A 77 13.65 -32.36 -30.30
N THR A 78 12.74 -31.38 -30.31
CA THR A 78 13.05 -30.08 -30.89
C THR A 78 14.06 -29.45 -29.95
N GLU A 79 15.34 -29.51 -30.33
CA GLU A 79 16.41 -28.80 -29.64
C GLU A 79 16.11 -27.30 -29.64
N LEU A 80 15.54 -26.81 -28.54
CA LEU A 80 15.58 -25.39 -28.21
C LEU A 80 16.89 -25.16 -27.48
N THR A 81 17.94 -24.92 -28.26
CA THR A 81 19.22 -24.44 -27.74
C THR A 81 19.01 -23.11 -27.02
N PRO A 82 19.72 -22.86 -25.90
CA PRO A 82 19.67 -21.56 -25.24
C PRO A 82 20.31 -20.52 -26.18
N VAL A 83 19.53 -19.54 -26.62
CA VAL A 83 20.02 -18.38 -27.37
C VAL A 83 20.94 -17.57 -26.45
N HIS A 84 22.25 -17.77 -26.60
CA HIS A 84 23.26 -16.79 -26.22
C HIS A 84 23.89 -16.27 -27.51
N GLY A 85 23.53 -15.03 -27.86
CA GLY A 85 24.27 -14.22 -28.82
C GLY A 85 23.90 -14.39 -30.29
N GLY A 86 23.21 -13.38 -30.83
CA GLY A 86 23.37 -12.95 -32.23
C GLY A 86 22.67 -13.80 -33.30
N LEU A 87 21.53 -13.31 -33.79
CA LEU A 87 20.90 -13.84 -35.00
C LEU A 87 21.75 -13.49 -36.23
N ARG A 88 22.26 -14.51 -36.93
CA ARG A 88 22.48 -14.44 -38.37
C ARG A 88 21.84 -15.66 -39.03
N PRO A 89 20.93 -15.50 -40.00
CA PRO A 89 20.48 -16.61 -40.80
C PRO A 89 21.55 -16.93 -41.84
N LEU A 90 22.06 -18.16 -41.86
CA LEU A 90 22.74 -18.72 -43.02
C LEU A 90 21.70 -19.43 -43.87
N ALA A 91 21.44 -18.87 -45.04
CA ALA A 91 20.70 -19.52 -46.11
C ALA A 91 21.50 -20.72 -46.64
N HIS A 92 20.81 -21.79 -46.99
CA HIS A 92 21.34 -22.85 -47.86
C HIS A 92 20.35 -23.09 -49.02
N PRO A 93 20.84 -23.35 -50.25
CA PRO A 93 20.02 -23.88 -51.34
C PRO A 93 19.58 -25.32 -51.08
#